data_AF-A0AAE7BIC9-F1
#
_entry.id   AF-A0AAE7BIC9-F1
#
_cell.length_a   1.000
_cell.length_b   1.000
_cell.length_c   1.000
_cell.angle_alpha   90.00
_cell.angle_beta   90.00
_cell.angle_gamma   90.00
#
_symmetry.space_group_name_H-M   'P 1'
#
loop_
_entity.id
_entity.type
_entity.pdbx_description
1 polymer ?
#
loop_
_entity_poly.entity_id
_entity_poly.type
_entity_poly.pdbx_seq_one_letter_code
_entity_poly.pdbx_strand_id
1 'polypeptide(L)'
;MQNKKAFTLMEVIISVVLLSVVMITLLQIKSENIFMVSKSDERAKINDYILMAIDFNDTIFDKNENINIENKYKFENEKLRAELKDIKVSIKDENLDSLTLESNHNSLNFTTYYRSFFMENSDIKKKIYTFKFEL
;
A
#
# COMPACT_ATOMS: atom_id res chain seq x y z
N MET A 1 60.02 -29.94 -12.80
CA MET A 1 59.64 -29.42 -11.45
C MET A 1 58.84 -28.14 -11.65
N GLN A 2 57.55 -28.13 -11.31
CA GLN A 2 56.75 -26.90 -11.30
C GLN A 2 57.12 -26.10 -10.05
N ASN A 3 57.64 -24.88 -10.23
CA ASN A 3 57.91 -23.96 -9.13
C ASN A 3 56.59 -23.54 -8.49
N LYS A 4 56.30 -24.01 -7.27
CA LYS A 4 55.22 -23.47 -6.45
C LYS A 4 55.63 -22.06 -6.02
N LYS A 5 55.06 -21.04 -6.63
CA LYS A 5 55.19 -19.64 -6.18
C LYS A 5 54.30 -19.44 -4.95
N ALA A 6 54.90 -19.05 -3.83
CA ALA A 6 54.16 -18.61 -2.66
C ALA A 6 53.74 -17.15 -2.83
N PHE A 7 52.52 -16.82 -2.43
CA PHE A 7 52.02 -15.44 -2.41
C PHE A 7 52.79 -14.62 -1.38
N THR A 8 53.00 -13.33 -1.69
CA THR A 8 53.65 -12.43 -0.72
C THR A 8 52.70 -12.10 0.42
N LEU A 9 53.22 -11.83 1.62
CA LEU A 9 52.39 -11.47 2.77
C LEU A 9 51.48 -10.26 2.49
N MET A 10 52.00 -9.26 1.77
CA MET A 10 51.24 -8.07 1.40
C MET A 10 50.07 -8.39 0.47
N GLU A 11 50.27 -9.28 -0.50
CA GLU A 11 49.24 -9.73 -1.42
C GLU A 11 48.13 -10.51 -0.71
N VAL A 12 48.50 -11.33 0.28
CA VAL A 12 47.54 -12.03 1.15
C VAL A 12 46.72 -11.03 1.96
N ILE A 13 47.36 -10.02 2.57
CA ILE A 13 46.65 -9.00 3.36
C ILE A 13 45.68 -8.21 2.49
N ILE A 14 46.11 -7.73 1.32
CA ILE A 14 45.25 -7.00 0.39
C ILE A 14 44.06 -7.86 -0.04
N SER A 15 44.29 -9.14 -0.31
CA SER A 15 43.24 -10.09 -0.70
C SER A 15 42.19 -10.28 0.41
N VAL A 16 42.62 -10.43 1.67
CA VAL A 16 41.69 -10.58 2.81
C VAL A 16 40.87 -9.30 3.03
N VAL A 17 41.50 -8.13 2.93
CA VAL A 17 40.80 -6.84 3.06
C VAL A 17 39.75 -6.68 1.96
N LEU A 18 40.10 -6.96 0.70
CA LEU A 18 39.15 -6.90 -0.42
C LEU A 18 37.99 -7.87 -0.22
N LEU A 19 38.27 -9.12 0.15
CA LEU A 19 37.24 -10.12 0.41
C LEU A 19 36.30 -9.69 1.53
N SER A 20 36.84 -9.10 2.60
CA SER A 20 36.07 -8.64 3.75
C SER A 20 35.12 -7.50 3.37
N VAL A 21 35.60 -6.51 2.61
CA VAL A 21 34.77 -5.40 2.13
C VAL A 21 33.64 -5.93 1.24
N VAL A 22 33.96 -6.82 0.29
CA VAL A 22 32.96 -7.45 -0.59
C VAL A 22 31.92 -8.23 0.21
N MET A 23 32.34 -8.95 1.25
CA MET A 23 31.40 -9.70 2.07
C MET A 23 30.46 -8.77 2.86
N ILE A 24 30.98 -7.68 3.43
CA ILE A 24 30.18 -6.69 4.16
C ILE A 24 29.16 -6.03 3.23
N THR A 25 29.56 -5.64 2.02
CA THR A 25 28.64 -5.02 1.06
C THR A 25 27.55 -6.00 0.62
N LEU A 26 27.88 -7.27 0.37
CA LEU A 26 26.89 -8.30 0.04
C LEU A 26 25.88 -8.52 1.18
N LEU A 27 26.33 -8.50 2.44
CA LEU A 27 25.45 -8.64 3.60
C LEU A 27 24.51 -7.43 3.74
N GLN A 28 25.01 -6.22 3.50
CA GLN A 28 24.19 -5.00 3.51
C GLN A 28 23.11 -5.05 2.42
N ILE A 29 23.49 -5.35 1.17
CA ILE A 29 22.55 -5.49 0.05
C ILE A 29 21.48 -6.53 0.36
N LYS A 30 21.86 -7.69 0.90
CA LYS A 30 20.91 -8.73 1.30
C LYS A 30 19.94 -8.21 2.37
N SER A 31 20.44 -7.51 3.39
CA SER A 31 19.61 -6.96 4.46
C SER A 31 18.62 -5.92 3.93
N GLU A 32 19.08 -5.03 3.05
CA GLU A 32 18.24 -4.01 2.42
C GLU A 32 17.15 -4.64 1.54
N ASN A 33 17.51 -5.64 0.74
CA ASN A 33 16.54 -6.37 -0.08
C ASN A 33 15.47 -7.07 0.76
N ILE A 34 15.85 -7.73 1.86
CA ILE A 34 14.90 -8.36 2.79
C ILE A 34 13.95 -7.30 3.38
N PHE A 35 14.49 -6.16 3.80
CA PHE A 35 13.68 -5.06 4.33
C PHE A 35 12.72 -4.48 3.29
N MET A 36 13.17 -4.30 2.05
CA MET A 36 12.30 -3.83 0.96
C MET A 36 11.18 -4.82 0.66
N VAL A 37 11.49 -6.13 0.62
CA VAL A 37 10.48 -7.18 0.43
C VAL A 37 9.47 -7.17 1.57
N SER A 38 9.90 -7.11 2.83
CA SER A 38 8.97 -7.05 3.97
C SER A 38 8.07 -5.81 3.92
N LYS A 39 8.62 -4.66 3.51
CA LYS A 39 7.83 -3.44 3.35
C LYS A 39 6.84 -3.53 2.21
N SER A 40 7.21 -4.20 1.11
CA SER A 40 6.31 -4.49 0.00
C SER A 40 5.15 -5.39 0.43
N ASP A 41 5.44 -6.44 1.21
CA ASP A 41 4.42 -7.36 1.72
C ASP A 41 3.46 -6.67 2.70
N GLU A 42 3.98 -5.84 3.61
CA GLU A 42 3.15 -5.00 4.50
C GLU A 42 2.24 -4.08 3.69
N ARG A 43 2.77 -3.44 2.64
CA ARG A 43 2.02 -2.55 1.76
C ARG A 43 0.92 -3.30 0.99
N ALA A 44 1.21 -4.53 0.54
CA ALA A 44 0.24 -5.39 -0.13
C ALA A 44 -0.91 -5.75 0.82
N LYS A 45 -0.61 -6.20 2.05
CA LYS A 45 -1.63 -6.51 3.06
C LYS A 45 -2.55 -5.33 3.36
N ILE A 46 -2.00 -4.14 3.55
CA ILE A 46 -2.79 -2.93 3.80
C ILE A 46 -3.69 -2.61 2.59
N ASN A 47 -3.18 -2.75 1.38
CA ASN A 47 -3.99 -2.58 0.17
C ASN A 47 -5.17 -3.55 0.13
N ASP A 48 -4.96 -4.81 0.50
CA ASP A 48 -6.00 -5.83 0.53
C ASP A 48 -7.05 -5.52 1.61
N TYR A 49 -6.63 -5.05 2.79
CA TYR A 49 -7.53 -4.60 3.85
C TYR A 49 -8.41 -3.42 3.42
N ILE A 50 -7.81 -2.44 2.76
CA ILE A 50 -8.55 -1.32 2.17
C ILE A 50 -9.54 -1.83 1.12
N LEU A 51 -9.12 -2.77 0.26
CA LEU A 51 -9.99 -3.34 -0.77
C LEU A 51 -11.19 -4.07 -0.16
N MET A 52 -10.99 -4.81 0.92
CA MET A 52 -12.07 -5.47 1.65
C MET A 52 -13.08 -4.47 2.25
N ALA A 53 -12.64 -3.27 2.63
CA ALA A 53 -13.53 -2.22 3.13
C ALA A 53 -14.43 -1.60 2.06
N ILE A 54 -14.04 -1.67 0.78
CA ILE A 54 -14.83 -1.10 -0.32
C ILE A 54 -16.15 -1.86 -0.48
N ASP A 55 -17.26 -1.15 -0.48
CA ASP A 55 -18.55 -1.64 -0.95
C ASP A 55 -18.92 -0.87 -2.22
N PHE A 56 -18.98 -1.57 -3.34
CA PHE A 56 -19.24 -0.98 -4.65
C PHE A 56 -20.74 -0.66 -4.88
N ASN A 57 -21.63 -1.18 -4.05
CA ASN A 57 -23.07 -0.91 -4.15
C ASN A 57 -23.49 0.31 -3.32
N ASP A 58 -22.59 0.84 -2.51
CA ASP A 58 -22.86 1.95 -1.61
C ASP A 58 -22.77 3.29 -2.35
N THR A 59 -23.67 4.22 -2.00
CA THR A 59 -23.71 5.54 -2.63
C THR A 59 -22.73 6.49 -1.94
N ILE A 60 -22.06 7.34 -2.72
CA ILE A 60 -21.13 8.37 -2.22
C ILE A 60 -21.95 9.60 -1.82
N PHE A 61 -22.23 9.72 -0.53
CA PHE A 61 -23.04 10.80 0.03
C PHE A 61 -22.52 11.16 1.43
N ASP A 62 -21.51 12.01 1.48
CA ASP A 62 -20.97 12.65 2.70
C ASP A 62 -20.64 11.68 3.86
N LYS A 63 -20.13 10.48 3.54
CA LYS A 63 -19.68 9.55 4.57
C LYS A 63 -18.42 10.04 5.26
N ASN A 64 -18.36 9.84 6.57
CA ASN A 64 -17.16 10.03 7.39
C ASN A 64 -17.18 9.02 8.55
N GLU A 65 -16.79 7.78 8.28
CA GLU A 65 -16.93 6.67 9.23
C GLU A 65 -15.74 5.70 9.19
N ASN A 66 -15.63 4.88 10.22
CA ASN A 66 -14.62 3.83 10.32
C ASN A 66 -15.27 2.46 10.13
N ILE A 67 -14.84 1.70 9.12
CA ILE A 67 -15.25 0.33 8.91
C ILE A 67 -14.30 -0.61 9.64
N ASN A 68 -14.85 -1.47 10.51
CA ASN A 68 -14.13 -2.62 11.03
C ASN A 68 -14.32 -3.82 10.08
N ILE A 69 -13.21 -4.37 9.57
CA ILE A 69 -13.24 -5.48 8.61
C ILE A 69 -13.86 -6.75 9.22
N GLU A 70 -13.61 -7.01 10.51
CA GLU A 70 -14.18 -8.16 11.22
C GLU A 70 -15.71 -8.14 11.19
N ASN A 71 -16.31 -6.96 11.35
CA ASN A 71 -17.77 -6.82 11.39
C ASN A 71 -18.40 -6.92 10.00
N LYS A 72 -17.65 -6.57 8.95
CA LYS A 72 -18.13 -6.58 7.57
C LYS A 72 -18.27 -8.01 7.03
N TYR A 73 -17.38 -8.92 7.43
CA TYR A 73 -17.37 -10.31 6.96
C TYR A 73 -17.41 -11.28 8.13
N LYS A 74 -18.40 -12.19 8.14
CA LYS A 74 -18.49 -13.26 9.14
C LYS A 74 -17.49 -14.37 8.83
N PHE A 75 -16.25 -14.25 9.27
CA PHE A 75 -15.24 -15.29 9.12
C PHE A 75 -15.44 -16.42 10.14
N GLU A 76 -15.56 -17.66 9.67
CA GLU A 76 -15.66 -18.86 10.52
C GLU A 76 -14.30 -19.22 11.16
N ASN A 77 -13.20 -18.87 10.49
CA ASN A 77 -11.86 -19.18 10.96
C ASN A 77 -11.42 -18.22 12.08
N GLU A 78 -11.22 -18.76 13.27
CA GLU A 78 -10.81 -17.99 14.46
C GLU A 78 -9.46 -17.26 14.29
N LYS A 79 -8.50 -17.85 13.56
CA LYS A 79 -7.20 -17.21 13.31
C LYS A 79 -7.35 -15.97 12.44
N LEU A 80 -8.15 -16.06 11.38
CA LEU A 80 -8.42 -14.91 10.49
C LEU A 80 -9.21 -13.82 11.21
N ARG A 81 -10.19 -14.22 12.02
CA ARG A 81 -10.95 -13.28 12.86
C ARG A 81 -10.04 -12.53 13.82
N ALA A 82 -9.10 -13.22 14.48
CA ALA A 82 -8.13 -12.60 15.37
C ALA A 82 -7.20 -11.62 14.64
N GLU A 83 -6.76 -11.93 13.41
CA GLU A 83 -5.90 -11.03 12.61
C GLU A 83 -6.65 -9.77 12.15
N LEU A 84 -7.95 -9.88 11.84
CA LEU A 84 -8.74 -8.78 11.28
C LEU A 84 -9.46 -7.90 12.32
N LYS A 85 -9.53 -8.35 13.58
CA LYS A 85 -10.24 -7.69 14.68
C LYS A 85 -9.85 -6.23 14.90
N ASP A 86 -8.56 -5.94 14.79
CA ASP A 86 -8.00 -4.62 15.04
C ASP A 86 -7.87 -3.76 13.75
N ILE A 87 -8.28 -4.29 12.60
CA ILE A 87 -8.16 -3.62 11.31
C ILE A 87 -9.36 -2.71 11.08
N LYS A 88 -9.09 -1.39 11.15
CA LYS A 88 -10.06 -0.32 10.88
C LYS A 88 -9.65 0.46 9.65
N VAL A 89 -10.59 0.63 8.73
CA VAL A 89 -10.42 1.44 7.53
C VAL A 89 -11.37 2.63 7.62
N SER A 90 -10.81 3.83 7.61
CA SER A 90 -11.54 5.09 7.59
C SER A 90 -11.98 5.42 6.18
N ILE A 91 -13.23 5.86 6.06
CA ILE A 91 -13.88 6.27 4.81
C ILE A 91 -14.30 7.72 4.94
N LYS A 92 -13.97 8.52 3.92
CA LYS A 92 -14.39 9.91 3.82
C LYS A 92 -14.82 10.28 2.41
N ASP A 93 -16.03 10.81 2.26
CA ASP A 93 -16.55 11.35 0.99
C ASP A 93 -16.27 12.84 0.90
N GLU A 94 -15.86 13.29 -0.28
CA GLU A 94 -15.64 14.71 -0.56
C GLU A 94 -16.17 15.05 -1.97
N ASN A 95 -16.75 16.23 -2.09
CA ASN A 95 -17.12 16.81 -3.36
C ASN A 95 -15.87 17.44 -4.00
N LEU A 96 -15.60 17.10 -5.25
CA LEU A 96 -14.46 17.65 -5.98
C LEU A 96 -14.85 18.93 -6.70
N ASP A 97 -15.81 18.83 -7.63
CA ASP A 97 -16.21 19.90 -8.54
C ASP A 97 -17.63 19.66 -9.08
N SER A 98 -18.33 20.75 -9.40
CA SER A 98 -19.62 20.74 -10.08
C SER A 98 -19.58 21.60 -11.35
N LEU A 99 -20.05 21.05 -12.47
CA LEU A 99 -20.16 21.72 -13.76
C LEU A 99 -21.63 21.75 -14.19
N THR A 100 -22.14 22.93 -14.51
CA THR A 100 -23.47 23.08 -15.12
C THR A 100 -23.32 23.37 -16.60
N LEU A 101 -23.94 22.52 -17.43
CA LEU A 101 -24.03 22.69 -18.87
C LEU A 101 -25.42 23.22 -19.21
N GLU A 102 -25.48 24.50 -19.56
CA GLU A 102 -26.72 25.18 -19.95
C GLU A 102 -27.00 24.99 -21.45
N SER A 103 -28.24 24.63 -21.78
CA SER A 103 -28.80 24.68 -23.12
C SER A 103 -30.08 25.51 -23.11
N ASN A 104 -30.48 26.06 -24.27
CA ASN A 104 -31.62 26.99 -24.39
C ASN A 104 -32.96 26.47 -23.80
N HIS A 105 -33.08 25.17 -23.54
CA HIS A 105 -34.29 24.53 -23.01
C HIS A 105 -34.08 23.70 -21.73
N ASN A 106 -32.84 23.33 -21.38
CA ASN A 106 -32.52 22.44 -20.26
C ASN A 106 -31.13 22.75 -19.71
N SER A 107 -30.94 22.58 -18.40
CA SER A 107 -29.63 22.60 -17.75
C SER A 107 -29.25 21.20 -17.27
N LEU A 108 -28.00 20.79 -17.49
CA LEU A 108 -27.47 19.52 -16.99
C LEU A 108 -26.40 19.82 -15.93
N ASN A 109 -26.65 19.39 -14.70
CA ASN A 109 -25.68 19.50 -13.61
C ASN A 109 -24.87 18.20 -13.51
N PHE A 110 -23.55 18.35 -13.57
CA PHE A 110 -22.57 17.30 -13.37
C PHE A 110 -21.83 17.54 -12.07
N THR A 111 -21.94 16.62 -11.11
CA THR A 111 -21.18 16.71 -9.86
C THR A 111 -20.23 15.53 -9.72
N THR A 112 -18.95 15.81 -9.49
CA THR A 112 -17.91 14.82 -9.25
C THR A 112 -17.67 14.67 -7.76
N TYR A 113 -17.68 13.43 -7.29
CA TYR A 113 -17.37 13.08 -5.91
C TYR A 113 -16.23 12.09 -5.87
N TYR A 114 -15.53 12.04 -4.74
CA TYR A 114 -14.64 10.94 -4.44
C TYR A 114 -14.80 10.45 -3.01
N ARG A 115 -14.56 9.15 -2.84
CA ARG A 115 -14.45 8.49 -1.54
C ARG A 115 -13.01 8.11 -1.30
N SER A 116 -12.45 8.58 -0.19
CA SER A 116 -11.12 8.20 0.29
C SER A 116 -11.20 7.07 1.29
N PHE A 117 -10.33 6.08 1.15
CA PHE A 117 -10.14 4.99 2.08
C PHE A 117 -8.70 5.03 2.61
N PHE A 118 -8.54 5.02 3.92
CA PHE A 118 -7.23 5.09 4.56
C PHE A 118 -7.22 4.37 5.91
N MET A 119 -6.04 4.07 6.43
CA MET A 119 -5.84 3.50 7.76
C MET A 119 -4.95 4.44 8.57
N GLU A 120 -5.24 4.66 9.86
CA GLU A 120 -4.50 5.62 10.70
C GLU A 120 -2.98 5.39 10.73
N ASN A 121 -2.55 4.13 10.66
CA ASN A 121 -1.15 3.73 10.72
C ASN A 121 -0.52 3.50 9.34
N SER A 122 -1.09 4.06 8.27
CA SER A 122 -0.58 3.88 6.91
C SER A 122 -0.64 5.15 6.07
N ASP A 123 0.42 5.37 5.29
CA ASP A 123 0.45 6.42 4.27
C ASP A 123 -0.37 6.08 3.02
N ILE A 124 -0.90 4.85 2.93
CA ILE A 124 -1.67 4.38 1.79
C ILE A 124 -3.09 4.97 1.85
N LYS A 125 -3.44 5.73 0.82
CA LYS A 125 -4.80 6.24 0.61
C LYS A 125 -5.29 5.81 -0.78
N LYS A 126 -6.49 5.23 -0.84
CA LYS A 126 -7.17 4.93 -2.11
C LYS A 126 -8.33 5.90 -2.30
N LYS A 127 -8.56 6.35 -3.54
CA LYS A 127 -9.70 7.19 -3.92
C LYS A 127 -10.54 6.49 -4.98
N ILE A 128 -11.85 6.46 -4.79
CA ILE A 128 -12.82 6.01 -5.79
C ILE A 128 -13.63 7.22 -6.22
N TYR A 129 -13.72 7.46 -7.52
CA TYR A 129 -14.46 8.59 -8.09
C TYR A 129 -15.83 8.13 -8.56
N THR A 130 -16.83 8.99 -8.37
CA THR A 130 -18.16 8.81 -8.96
C THR A 130 -18.69 10.13 -9.48
N PHE A 131 -19.70 10.03 -10.34
CA PHE A 131 -20.31 11.16 -11.02
C PHE A 131 -21.82 11.08 -10.87
N LYS A 132 -22.44 12.22 -10.56
CA LYS A 132 -23.89 12.37 -10.52
C LYS A 132 -24.33 13.32 -11.62
N PHE A 133 -25.34 12.89 -12.39
CA PHE A 133 -26.00 13.71 -13.39
C PHE A 133 -27.39 14.09 -12.87
N GLU A 134 -27.72 15.38 -12.92
CA GLU A 134 -29.06 15.91 -12.61
C GLU A 134 -29.52 16.78 -13.79
N LEU A 135 -30.77 16.63 -14.19
CA LEU A 135 -31.39 17.26 -15.37
C LEU A 135 -32.37 18.37 -14.98
#